data_AF-A0A9X4FUX5-F1
#
_entry.id   AF-A0A9X4FUX5-F1
#
_cell.length_a   1.000
_cell.length_b   1.000
_cell.length_c   1.000
_cell.angle_alpha   90.00
_cell.angle_beta   90.00
_cell.angle_gamma   90.00
#
_symmetry.space_group_name_H-M   'P 1'
#
loop_
_entity.id
_entity.type
_entity.pdbx_description
1 polymer ?
#
loop_
_entity_poly.entity_id
_entity_poly.type
_entity_poly.pdbx_seq_one_letter_code
_entity_poly.pdbx_strand_id
1 'polypeptide(L)'
;NTCFTGIIYRMLSTLEGIHPDPEIGFTPPRQILLPGAQNEARKFMLDRLKNKKNNKEIFKAWYDVQNGYEDDESQKIVDDFISEVSIPLMRKLLSITSQYSEQIVLTLMKNISSIKLNKLQCCELVQHMRNKLQEHGLGDQESLLENIGKKVFLELLNRDLLETDFSLKDSSLDGAKRIANKIIIGEVEKFRSEAAEKAREVNSIEVQVDVTLRGLSTLPREKKCCIAYSRLSGQYEGDEREIMENILLKKLEITKKEMNKMLEENDIRKLKLALDDACKKSGKNMEEMIKEVEEVVSSRFSREVSVSNIATESAHL
;
A
#
# COMPACT_ATOMS: atom_id res chain seq x y z
N ASN A 1 -16.86 32.29 -42.09
CA ASN A 1 -16.87 30.99 -42.81
C ASN A 1 -18.15 30.17 -42.69
N THR A 2 -19.15 30.58 -41.90
CA THR A 2 -20.48 29.92 -41.81
C THR A 2 -21.43 30.24 -42.97
N CYS A 3 -21.22 31.35 -43.70
CA CYS A 3 -22.08 31.70 -44.84
C CYS A 3 -21.78 30.88 -46.10
N PHE A 4 -20.54 30.45 -46.32
CA PHE A 4 -20.14 29.77 -47.55
C PHE A 4 -20.70 28.34 -47.65
N THR A 5 -20.74 27.60 -46.54
CA THR A 5 -21.25 26.21 -46.52
C THR A 5 -22.75 26.17 -46.78
N GLY A 6 -23.52 27.12 -46.22
CA GLY A 6 -24.96 27.22 -46.46
C GLY A 6 -25.32 27.68 -47.88
N ILE A 7 -24.51 28.54 -48.48
CA ILE A 7 -24.67 29.00 -49.87
C ILE A 7 -24.36 27.86 -50.85
N ILE A 8 -23.29 27.11 -50.64
CA ILE A 8 -22.94 25.95 -51.46
C ILE A 8 -24.02 24.85 -51.35
N TYR A 9 -24.56 24.62 -50.15
CA TYR A 9 -25.65 23.66 -49.95
C TYR A 9 -26.92 24.07 -50.72
N ARG A 10 -27.33 25.35 -50.67
CA ARG A 10 -28.47 25.85 -51.46
C ARG A 10 -28.20 25.76 -52.96
N MET A 11 -27.01 26.13 -53.43
CA MET A 11 -26.66 26.05 -54.85
C MET A 11 -26.71 24.61 -55.38
N LEU A 12 -26.23 23.64 -54.62
CA LEU A 12 -26.25 22.22 -55.00
C LEU A 12 -27.66 21.63 -54.99
N SER A 13 -28.50 21.95 -54.00
CA SER A 13 -29.92 21.54 -54.00
C SER A 13 -30.75 22.18 -55.11
N THR A 14 -30.33 23.34 -55.65
CA THR A 14 -30.99 23.97 -56.80
C THR A 14 -30.62 23.28 -58.12
N LEU A 15 -29.46 22.62 -58.19
CA LEU A 15 -29.00 21.85 -59.36
C LEU A 15 -29.71 20.50 -59.51
N GLU A 16 -30.16 19.88 -58.40
CA GLU A 16 -31.01 18.68 -58.42
C GLU A 16 -32.35 18.90 -59.16
N GLY A 17 -32.83 20.15 -59.26
CA GLY A 17 -34.04 20.49 -59.99
C GLY A 17 -33.87 20.67 -61.50
N ILE A 18 -32.63 20.69 -62.02
CA ILE A 18 -32.32 21.08 -63.41
C ILE A 18 -31.75 19.92 -64.24
N HIS A 19 -31.16 18.89 -63.61
CA HIS A 19 -30.59 17.73 -64.31
C HIS A 19 -31.26 16.42 -63.87
N PRO A 20 -31.92 15.67 -64.77
CA PRO A 20 -32.58 14.39 -64.45
C PRO A 20 -31.60 13.20 -64.54
N ASP A 21 -30.33 13.42 -64.23
CA ASP A 21 -29.29 12.38 -64.34
C ASP A 21 -29.25 11.56 -63.04
N PRO A 22 -29.61 10.26 -63.04
CA PRO A 22 -29.72 9.45 -61.82
C PRO A 22 -28.38 9.19 -61.12
N GLU A 23 -27.25 9.44 -61.79
CA GLU A 23 -25.91 9.26 -61.20
C GLU A 23 -25.45 10.46 -60.36
N ILE A 24 -26.15 11.59 -60.41
CA ILE A 24 -25.96 12.72 -59.47
C ILE A 24 -26.94 12.56 -58.29
N GLY A 25 -27.07 11.33 -57.78
CA GLY A 25 -27.68 11.11 -56.48
C GLY A 25 -26.76 11.67 -55.41
N PHE A 26 -27.04 12.90 -54.93
CA PHE A 26 -26.32 13.44 -53.78
C PHE A 26 -26.64 12.53 -52.60
N THR A 27 -25.74 11.59 -52.31
CA THR A 27 -25.93 10.71 -51.16
C THR A 27 -25.74 11.60 -49.95
N PRO A 28 -26.78 11.88 -49.15
CA PRO A 28 -26.59 12.74 -48.00
C PRO A 28 -25.48 12.12 -47.14
N PRO A 29 -24.52 12.94 -46.66
CA PRO A 29 -23.46 12.47 -45.78
C PRO A 29 -24.09 11.54 -44.73
N ARG A 30 -23.69 10.26 -44.69
CA ARG A 30 -24.20 9.31 -43.69
C ARG A 30 -23.91 9.94 -42.34
N GLN A 31 -24.93 10.53 -41.71
CA GLN A 31 -24.79 11.24 -40.45
C GLN A 31 -24.42 10.18 -39.42
N ILE A 32 -23.14 10.08 -39.09
CA ILE A 32 -22.75 9.32 -37.91
C ILE A 32 -23.26 10.13 -36.73
N LEU A 33 -24.22 9.54 -36.02
CA LEU A 33 -24.81 10.11 -34.82
C LEU A 33 -23.70 10.35 -33.77
N LEU A 34 -23.93 11.30 -32.85
CA LEU A 34 -23.02 11.62 -31.75
C LEU A 34 -22.37 10.40 -31.06
N PRO A 35 -23.05 9.24 -30.85
CA PRO A 35 -22.42 8.04 -30.31
C PRO A 35 -21.26 7.47 -31.14
N GLY A 36 -21.33 7.55 -32.47
CA GLY A 36 -20.23 7.10 -33.33
C GLY A 36 -19.02 8.03 -33.25
N ALA A 37 -19.25 9.34 -33.12
CA ALA A 37 -18.19 10.33 -32.91
C ALA A 37 -17.51 10.13 -31.54
N GLN A 38 -18.30 9.82 -30.51
CA GLN A 38 -17.79 9.46 -29.20
C GLN A 38 -16.94 8.19 -29.24
N ASN A 39 -17.36 7.15 -29.97
CA ASN A 39 -16.56 5.93 -30.13
C ASN A 39 -15.23 6.19 -30.83
N GLU A 40 -15.21 7.02 -31.88
CA GLU A 40 -13.98 7.36 -32.57
C GLU A 40 -13.05 8.22 -31.70
N ALA A 41 -13.60 9.12 -30.89
CA ALA A 41 -12.84 9.85 -29.88
C ALA A 41 -12.24 8.91 -28.82
N ARG A 42 -13.01 7.95 -28.29
CA ARG A 42 -12.49 6.97 -27.33
C ARG A 42 -11.32 6.16 -27.93
N LYS A 43 -11.45 5.69 -29.17
CA LYS A 43 -10.36 5.00 -29.89
C LYS A 43 -9.10 5.86 -29.98
N PHE A 44 -9.27 7.12 -30.40
CA PHE A 44 -8.17 8.04 -30.55
C PHE A 44 -7.47 8.35 -29.23
N MET A 45 -8.23 8.59 -28.17
CA MET A 45 -7.71 8.87 -26.84
C MET A 45 -7.00 7.66 -26.24
N LEU A 46 -7.55 6.45 -26.41
CA LEU A 46 -6.91 5.20 -26.00
C LEU A 46 -5.55 5.01 -26.68
N ASP A 47 -5.49 5.20 -28.00
CA ASP A 47 -4.26 5.08 -28.78
C ASP A 47 -3.22 6.12 -28.33
N ARG A 48 -3.64 7.36 -28.09
CA ARG A 48 -2.76 8.42 -27.55
C ARG A 48 -2.27 8.10 -26.14
N LEU A 49 -3.14 7.61 -25.27
CA LEU A 49 -2.79 7.23 -23.89
C LEU A 49 -1.77 6.10 -23.86
N LYS A 50 -1.93 5.07 -24.71
CA LYS A 50 -0.99 3.93 -24.81
C LYS A 50 0.42 4.36 -25.18
N ASN A 51 0.55 5.39 -26.03
CA ASN A 51 1.84 5.88 -26.53
C ASN A 51 2.55 6.88 -25.57
N LYS A 52 1.94 7.21 -24.44
CA LYS A 52 2.50 8.16 -23.46
C LYS A 52 3.42 7.45 -22.45
N LYS A 53 4.56 8.07 -22.15
CA LYS A 53 5.47 7.59 -21.09
C LYS A 53 4.84 7.66 -19.69
N ASN A 54 4.01 8.67 -19.45
CA ASN A 54 3.26 8.89 -18.21
C ASN A 54 1.83 8.33 -18.27
N ASN A 55 1.58 7.29 -19.08
CA ASN A 55 0.25 6.70 -19.25
C ASN A 55 -0.40 6.26 -17.93
N LYS A 56 0.38 5.71 -16.98
CA LYS A 56 -0.09 5.27 -15.66
C LYS A 56 -0.59 6.44 -14.81
N GLU A 57 0.11 7.57 -14.88
CA GLU A 57 -0.19 8.78 -14.12
C GLU A 57 -1.44 9.48 -14.66
N ILE A 58 -1.51 9.67 -15.99
CA ILE A 58 -2.70 10.22 -16.66
C ILE A 58 -3.92 9.34 -16.37
N PHE A 59 -3.76 8.01 -16.45
CA PHE A 59 -4.85 7.10 -16.15
C PHE A 59 -5.32 7.20 -14.68
N LYS A 60 -4.38 7.26 -13.73
CA LYS A 60 -4.70 7.41 -12.31
C LYS A 60 -5.44 8.72 -12.05
N ALA A 61 -4.92 9.83 -12.56
CA ALA A 61 -5.55 11.14 -12.42
C ALA A 61 -6.96 11.16 -13.00
N TRP A 62 -7.14 10.59 -14.19
CA TRP A 62 -8.45 10.50 -14.83
C TRP A 62 -9.44 9.62 -14.08
N TYR A 63 -8.94 8.54 -13.47
CA TYR A 63 -9.74 7.72 -12.57
C TYR A 63 -10.18 8.51 -11.34
N ASP A 64 -9.26 9.21 -10.68
CA ASP A 64 -9.52 9.87 -9.41
C ASP A 64 -10.56 11.01 -9.61
N VAL A 65 -10.43 11.78 -10.69
CA VAL A 65 -11.41 12.80 -11.14
C VAL A 65 -12.80 12.20 -11.40
N GLN A 66 -12.90 11.04 -12.04
CA GLN A 66 -14.20 10.42 -12.37
C GLN A 66 -14.96 9.88 -11.16
N ASN A 67 -14.27 9.55 -10.08
CA ASN A 67 -14.88 9.01 -8.86
C ASN A 67 -15.12 10.11 -7.80
N GLY A 68 -14.90 11.37 -8.13
CA GLY A 68 -15.12 12.49 -7.23
C GLY A 68 -14.11 12.57 -6.08
N TYR A 69 -12.92 11.99 -6.26
CA TYR A 69 -11.81 12.29 -5.38
C TYR A 69 -11.30 13.68 -5.76
N GLU A 70 -11.61 14.68 -4.94
CA GLU A 70 -11.19 16.08 -5.15
C GLU A 70 -9.66 16.17 -5.03
N ASP A 71 -8.98 16.18 -6.18
CA ASP A 71 -7.55 16.40 -6.30
C ASP A 71 -7.28 17.34 -7.49
N ASP A 72 -6.92 18.58 -7.17
CA ASP A 72 -6.61 19.64 -8.15
C ASP A 72 -5.44 19.23 -9.06
N GLU A 73 -4.50 18.41 -8.57
CA GLU A 73 -3.38 17.91 -9.35
C GLU A 73 -3.83 16.88 -10.38
N SER A 74 -4.69 15.94 -9.98
CA SER A 74 -5.32 14.99 -10.88
C SER A 74 -6.18 15.68 -11.94
N GLN A 75 -6.96 16.70 -11.57
CA GLN A 75 -7.77 17.48 -12.53
C GLN A 75 -6.87 18.15 -13.58
N LYS A 76 -5.76 18.75 -13.14
CA LYS A 76 -4.80 19.39 -14.03
C LYS A 76 -4.15 18.39 -15.01
N ILE A 77 -3.73 17.21 -14.54
CA ILE A 77 -3.12 16.18 -15.39
C ILE A 77 -4.11 15.72 -16.49
N VAL A 78 -5.39 15.59 -16.14
CA VAL A 78 -6.44 15.24 -17.10
C VAL A 78 -6.64 16.37 -18.11
N ASP A 79 -6.76 17.61 -17.64
CA ASP A 79 -6.99 18.77 -18.51
C ASP A 79 -5.82 19.02 -19.47
N ASP A 80 -4.58 18.80 -19.03
CA ASP A 80 -3.38 18.86 -19.86
C ASP A 80 -3.43 17.79 -20.97
N PHE A 81 -3.78 16.54 -20.61
CA PHE A 81 -3.94 15.47 -21.58
C PHE A 81 -5.08 15.74 -22.57
N ILE A 82 -6.24 16.20 -22.09
CA ILE A 82 -7.39 16.56 -22.92
C ILE A 82 -7.02 17.68 -23.90
N SER A 83 -6.34 18.72 -23.42
CA SER A 83 -5.88 19.84 -24.24
C SER A 83 -4.95 19.36 -25.35
N GLU A 84 -4.05 18.43 -25.04
CA GLU A 84 -3.15 17.83 -26.03
C GLU A 84 -3.89 17.04 -27.12
N VAL A 85 -4.88 16.23 -26.75
CA VAL A 85 -5.59 15.37 -27.72
C VAL A 85 -6.69 16.10 -28.48
N SER A 86 -7.19 17.23 -27.98
CA SER A 86 -8.34 17.97 -28.52
C SER A 86 -8.17 18.40 -29.98
N ILE A 87 -7.09 19.10 -30.30
CA ILE A 87 -6.84 19.62 -31.67
C ILE A 87 -6.58 18.47 -32.65
N PRO A 88 -5.71 17.49 -32.37
CA PRO A 88 -5.53 16.32 -33.22
C PRO A 88 -6.81 15.53 -33.47
N LEU A 89 -7.63 15.33 -32.43
CA LEU A 89 -8.90 14.60 -32.55
C LEU A 89 -9.91 15.38 -33.41
N MET A 90 -10.06 16.68 -33.16
CA MET A 90 -10.93 17.54 -33.96
C MET A 90 -10.54 17.51 -35.44
N ARG A 91 -9.24 17.61 -35.75
CA ARG A 91 -8.74 17.47 -37.13
C ARG A 91 -9.06 16.11 -37.73
N LYS A 92 -8.88 15.02 -36.97
CA LYS A 92 -9.20 13.66 -37.42
C LYS A 92 -10.68 13.54 -37.76
N LEU A 93 -11.57 13.97 -36.86
CA LEU A 93 -13.02 13.88 -37.07
C LEU A 93 -13.51 14.72 -38.25
N LEU A 94 -12.96 15.92 -38.45
CA LEU A 94 -13.29 16.78 -39.59
C LEU A 94 -12.69 16.27 -40.91
N SER A 95 -11.54 15.57 -40.86
CA SER A 95 -10.89 14.99 -42.04
C SER A 95 -11.63 13.77 -42.61
N ILE A 96 -12.46 13.11 -41.79
CA ILE A 96 -13.41 12.08 -42.23
C ILE A 96 -14.59 12.80 -42.90
N THR A 97 -14.29 13.38 -44.07
CA THR A 97 -15.18 14.22 -44.87
C THR A 97 -16.46 13.44 -45.21
N SER A 98 -17.62 14.07 -44.97
CA SER A 98 -19.01 13.57 -45.15
C SER A 98 -19.61 12.67 -44.05
N GLN A 99 -18.96 12.40 -42.91
CA GLN A 99 -19.58 11.54 -41.88
C GLN A 99 -19.98 12.26 -40.59
N TYR A 100 -19.27 13.33 -40.22
CA TYR A 100 -19.54 14.10 -39.00
C TYR A 100 -19.84 15.56 -39.35
N SER A 101 -20.92 16.12 -38.80
CA SER A 101 -21.20 17.56 -38.94
C SER A 101 -20.30 18.36 -37.99
N GLU A 102 -19.99 19.61 -38.36
CA GLU A 102 -19.25 20.55 -37.49
C GLU A 102 -19.92 20.68 -36.11
N GLN A 103 -21.25 20.65 -36.06
CA GLN A 103 -22.03 20.69 -34.82
C GLN A 103 -21.82 19.46 -33.93
N ILE A 104 -21.69 18.26 -34.51
CA ILE A 104 -21.39 17.03 -33.76
C ILE A 104 -19.97 17.11 -33.18
N VAL A 105 -19.00 17.56 -33.97
CA VAL A 105 -17.60 17.71 -33.51
C VAL A 105 -17.50 18.75 -32.39
N LEU A 106 -18.15 19.91 -32.53
CA LEU A 106 -18.18 20.95 -31.50
C LEU A 106 -18.84 20.46 -30.21
N THR A 107 -19.96 19.75 -30.31
CA THR A 107 -20.64 19.15 -29.15
C THR A 107 -19.76 18.11 -28.45
N LEU A 108 -19.02 17.30 -29.21
CA LEU A 108 -18.09 16.33 -28.66
C LEU A 108 -16.90 17.00 -27.97
N MET A 109 -16.29 18.02 -28.58
CA MET A 109 -15.14 18.74 -27.99
C MET A 109 -15.52 19.43 -26.68
N LYS A 110 -16.74 19.98 -26.57
CA LYS A 110 -17.24 20.57 -25.32
C LYS A 110 -17.40 19.54 -24.18
N ASN A 111 -17.64 18.28 -24.52
CA ASN A 111 -17.94 17.21 -23.55
C ASN A 111 -16.83 16.15 -23.50
N ILE A 112 -15.66 16.40 -24.09
CA ILE A 112 -14.59 15.41 -24.20
C ILE A 112 -14.07 14.98 -22.83
N SER A 113 -14.01 15.90 -21.87
CA SER A 113 -13.64 15.63 -20.47
C SER A 113 -14.65 14.72 -19.77
N SER A 114 -15.91 14.72 -20.22
CA SER A 114 -16.98 13.87 -19.69
C SER A 114 -17.01 12.47 -20.30
N ILE A 115 -16.09 12.13 -21.21
CA ILE A 115 -15.99 10.77 -21.76
C ILE A 115 -15.53 9.84 -20.64
N LYS A 116 -16.48 9.05 -20.12
CA LYS A 116 -16.20 8.03 -19.10
C LYS A 116 -15.25 6.98 -19.65
N LEU A 117 -14.27 6.62 -18.83
CA LEU A 117 -13.58 5.34 -18.98
C LEU A 117 -14.60 4.33 -18.46
N ASN A 118 -15.21 3.48 -19.31
CA ASN A 118 -16.11 2.45 -18.82
C ASN A 118 -15.27 1.43 -18.04
N LYS A 119 -15.01 1.73 -16.78
CA LYS A 119 -14.29 0.89 -15.84
C LYS A 119 -14.99 -0.46 -15.81
N LEU A 120 -14.27 -1.53 -16.17
CA LEU A 120 -14.55 -2.93 -15.83
C LEU A 120 -16.02 -3.21 -15.50
N GLN A 121 -16.94 -2.89 -16.43
CA GLN A 121 -18.37 -3.16 -16.25
C GLN A 121 -18.67 -4.66 -16.30
N CYS A 122 -17.64 -5.47 -16.54
CA CYS A 122 -17.67 -6.91 -16.41
C CYS A 122 -17.85 -7.28 -14.93
N CYS A 123 -19.11 -7.37 -14.49
CA CYS A 123 -19.51 -7.85 -13.18
C CYS A 123 -18.83 -9.17 -12.84
N GLU A 124 -18.57 -10.03 -13.83
CA GLU A 124 -17.88 -11.31 -13.65
C GLU A 124 -16.42 -11.16 -13.22
N LEU A 125 -15.68 -10.18 -13.76
CA LEU A 125 -14.29 -9.95 -13.35
C LEU A 125 -14.23 -9.33 -11.95
N VAL A 126 -15.12 -8.38 -11.66
CA VAL A 126 -15.21 -7.76 -10.33
C VAL A 126 -15.57 -8.80 -9.28
N GLN A 127 -16.56 -9.65 -9.57
CA GLN A 127 -16.95 -10.73 -8.68
C GLN A 127 -15.82 -11.77 -8.52
N HIS A 128 -15.10 -12.09 -9.59
CA HIS A 128 -13.93 -12.97 -9.51
C HIS A 128 -12.85 -12.42 -8.59
N MET A 129 -12.55 -11.12 -8.67
CA MET A 129 -11.59 -10.46 -7.77
C MET A 129 -12.05 -10.50 -6.32
N ARG A 130 -13.34 -10.21 -6.06
CA ARG A 130 -13.93 -10.26 -4.71
C ARG A 130 -13.89 -11.67 -4.13
N ASN A 131 -14.29 -12.68 -4.89
CA ASN A 131 -14.25 -14.08 -4.46
C ASN A 131 -12.82 -14.51 -4.13
N LYS A 132 -11.84 -14.13 -4.96
CA LYS A 132 -10.43 -14.44 -4.71
C LYS A 132 -9.87 -13.75 -3.47
N LEU A 133 -10.25 -12.49 -3.21
CA LEU A 133 -9.87 -11.82 -1.96
C LEU A 133 -10.52 -12.46 -0.73
N GLN A 134 -11.76 -12.94 -0.87
CA GLN A 134 -12.46 -13.66 0.19
C GLN A 134 -11.77 -14.98 0.54
N GLU A 135 -11.24 -15.73 -0.45
CA GLU A 135 -10.41 -16.92 -0.21
C GLU A 135 -9.18 -16.60 0.67
N HIS A 136 -8.68 -15.36 0.61
CA HIS A 136 -7.55 -14.89 1.42
C HIS A 136 -7.94 -14.23 2.75
N GLY A 137 -9.24 -14.21 3.10
CA GLY A 137 -9.77 -13.57 4.30
C GLY A 137 -9.83 -12.04 4.22
N LEU A 138 -9.77 -11.47 3.01
CA LEU A 138 -9.72 -10.03 2.75
C LEU A 138 -10.94 -9.52 1.97
N GLY A 139 -12.07 -10.24 2.04
CA GLY A 139 -13.28 -9.94 1.29
C GLY A 139 -13.92 -8.58 1.60
N ASP A 140 -13.71 -8.06 2.82
CA ASP A 140 -14.33 -6.82 3.30
C ASP A 140 -13.43 -5.58 3.08
N GLN A 141 -12.24 -5.75 2.50
CA GLN A 141 -11.29 -4.66 2.22
C GLN A 141 -11.61 -4.00 0.87
N GLU A 142 -12.62 -3.12 0.85
CA GLU A 142 -13.06 -2.44 -0.38
C GLU A 142 -11.95 -1.56 -0.99
N SER A 143 -11.09 -0.94 -0.17
CA SER A 143 -9.93 -0.17 -0.64
C SER A 143 -8.88 -1.03 -1.36
N LEU A 144 -8.69 -2.28 -0.91
CA LEU A 144 -7.79 -3.24 -1.54
C LEU A 144 -8.38 -3.72 -2.88
N LEU A 145 -9.69 -4.00 -2.90
CA LEU A 145 -10.40 -4.35 -4.13
C LEU A 145 -10.29 -3.24 -5.18
N GLU A 146 -10.43 -1.98 -4.75
CA GLU A 146 -10.30 -0.82 -5.63
C GLU A 146 -8.89 -0.69 -6.22
N ASN A 147 -7.85 -0.80 -5.39
CA ASN A 147 -6.45 -0.77 -5.81
C ASN A 147 -6.12 -1.92 -6.79
N ILE A 148 -6.59 -3.13 -6.49
CA ILE A 148 -6.43 -4.29 -7.40
C ILE A 148 -7.16 -4.01 -8.72
N GLY A 149 -8.38 -3.48 -8.68
CA GLY A 149 -9.13 -3.09 -9.87
C GLY A 149 -8.39 -2.08 -10.74
N LYS A 150 -7.76 -1.07 -10.13
CA LYS A 150 -6.90 -0.08 -10.81
C LYS A 150 -5.73 -0.76 -11.53
N LYS A 151 -5.00 -1.64 -10.83
CA LYS A 151 -3.84 -2.37 -11.37
C LYS A 151 -4.22 -3.34 -12.49
N VAL A 152 -5.33 -4.06 -12.33
CA VAL A 152 -5.86 -4.97 -13.35
C VAL A 152 -6.23 -4.22 -14.60
N PHE A 153 -6.94 -3.09 -14.49
CA PHE A 153 -7.28 -2.27 -15.63
C PHE A 153 -6.05 -1.79 -16.40
N LEU A 154 -5.03 -1.29 -15.69
CA LEU A 154 -3.78 -0.85 -16.30
C LEU A 154 -3.10 -1.96 -17.11
N GLU A 155 -3.10 -3.20 -16.61
CA GLU A 155 -2.51 -4.31 -17.36
C GLU A 155 -3.38 -4.85 -18.49
N LEU A 156 -4.70 -4.69 -18.41
CA LEU A 156 -5.57 -4.92 -19.55
C LEU A 156 -5.33 -3.90 -20.66
N LEU A 157 -5.13 -2.64 -20.29
CA LEU A 157 -4.79 -1.56 -21.22
C LEU A 157 -3.45 -1.83 -21.92
N ASN A 158 -2.41 -2.21 -21.17
CA ASN A 158 -1.08 -2.50 -21.72
C ASN A 158 -1.06 -3.72 -22.65
N ARG A 159 -1.97 -4.69 -22.45
CA ARG A 159 -2.06 -5.93 -23.25
C ARG A 159 -3.09 -5.86 -24.37
N ASP A 160 -3.69 -4.69 -24.59
CA ASP A 160 -4.73 -4.46 -25.59
C ASP A 160 -5.94 -5.42 -25.47
N LEU A 161 -6.30 -5.77 -24.23
CA LEU A 161 -7.42 -6.67 -23.91
C LEU A 161 -8.75 -5.92 -23.72
N LEU A 162 -8.73 -4.59 -23.82
CA LEU A 162 -9.89 -3.73 -23.72
C LEU A 162 -10.46 -3.41 -25.10
N GLU A 163 -11.77 -3.27 -25.18
CA GLU A 163 -12.47 -2.69 -26.31
C GLU A 163 -12.27 -1.18 -26.40
N THR A 164 -12.79 -0.62 -27.47
CA THR A 164 -12.67 0.81 -27.78
C THR A 164 -13.48 1.70 -26.87
N ASP A 165 -14.42 1.14 -26.12
CA ASP A 165 -15.17 1.80 -25.07
C ASP A 165 -14.57 1.58 -23.67
N PHE A 166 -13.37 0.97 -23.58
CA PHE A 166 -12.70 0.56 -22.35
C PHE A 166 -13.36 -0.61 -21.60
N SER A 167 -14.38 -1.24 -22.19
CA SER A 167 -14.91 -2.51 -21.68
C SER A 167 -13.93 -3.66 -21.94
N LEU A 168 -14.13 -4.79 -21.25
CA LEU A 168 -13.32 -5.98 -21.48
C LEU A 168 -13.83 -6.70 -22.72
N LYS A 169 -12.95 -7.03 -23.67
CA LYS A 169 -13.31 -7.91 -24.80
C LYS A 169 -13.84 -9.23 -24.25
N ASP A 170 -15.02 -9.70 -24.68
CA ASP A 170 -15.61 -10.95 -24.19
C ASP A 170 -14.65 -12.15 -24.32
N SER A 171 -13.89 -12.20 -25.43
CA SER A 171 -12.86 -13.21 -25.69
C SER A 171 -11.64 -13.15 -24.76
N SER A 172 -11.51 -12.08 -23.97
CA SER A 172 -10.37 -11.80 -23.11
C SER A 172 -10.66 -12.04 -21.62
N LEU A 173 -11.85 -12.53 -21.26
CA LEU A 173 -12.25 -12.75 -19.86
C LEU A 173 -11.29 -13.66 -19.10
N ASP A 174 -10.88 -14.80 -19.67
CA ASP A 174 -9.94 -15.71 -19.03
C ASP A 174 -8.51 -15.14 -18.95
N GLY A 175 -8.15 -14.28 -19.90
CA GLY A 175 -6.92 -13.50 -19.85
C GLY A 175 -6.94 -12.50 -18.69
N ALA A 176 -8.05 -11.79 -18.52
CA ALA A 176 -8.27 -10.84 -17.45
C ALA A 176 -8.27 -11.51 -16.06
N LYS A 177 -8.94 -12.65 -15.91
CA LYS A 177 -8.92 -13.44 -14.66
C LYS A 177 -7.50 -13.88 -14.29
N ARG A 178 -6.69 -14.30 -15.28
CA ARG A 178 -5.28 -14.65 -15.04
C ARG A 178 -4.44 -13.46 -14.60
N ILE A 179 -4.65 -12.29 -15.19
CA ILE A 179 -3.98 -11.04 -14.80
C ILE A 179 -4.39 -10.65 -13.39
N ALA A 180 -5.69 -10.68 -13.10
CA ALA A 180 -6.23 -10.41 -11.77
C ALA A 180 -5.62 -11.32 -10.71
N ASN A 181 -5.56 -12.64 -10.95
CA ASN A 181 -4.94 -13.57 -9.99
C ASN A 181 -3.48 -13.22 -9.68
N LYS A 182 -2.67 -12.87 -10.69
CA LYS A 182 -1.27 -12.48 -10.47
C LYS A 182 -1.14 -11.23 -9.62
N ILE A 183 -1.98 -10.22 -9.89
CA ILE A 183 -1.99 -8.96 -9.13
C ILE A 183 -2.49 -9.20 -7.71
N ILE A 184 -3.56 -9.98 -7.52
CA ILE A 184 -4.12 -10.31 -6.21
C ILE A 184 -3.06 -10.99 -5.34
N ILE A 185 -2.34 -12.00 -5.87
CA ILE A 185 -1.29 -12.68 -5.09
C ILE A 185 -0.25 -11.68 -4.59
N GLY A 186 0.27 -10.82 -5.47
CA GLY A 186 1.27 -9.82 -5.10
C GLY A 186 0.76 -8.78 -4.10
N GLU A 187 -0.48 -8.30 -4.26
CA GLU A 187 -1.07 -7.32 -3.34
C GLU A 187 -1.43 -7.92 -1.99
N VAL A 188 -1.88 -9.18 -1.94
CA VAL A 188 -2.17 -9.88 -0.67
C VAL A 188 -0.87 -10.12 0.10
N GLU A 189 0.22 -10.51 -0.57
CA GLU A 189 1.54 -10.64 0.06
C GLU A 189 2.04 -9.31 0.61
N LYS A 190 1.91 -8.23 -0.18
CA LYS A 190 2.27 -6.88 0.24
C LYS A 190 1.43 -6.42 1.43
N PHE A 191 0.12 -6.57 1.38
CA PHE A 191 -0.80 -6.20 2.46
C PHE A 191 -0.49 -6.96 3.75
N ARG A 192 -0.20 -8.27 3.66
CA ARG A 192 0.19 -9.08 4.83
C ARG A 192 1.55 -8.66 5.38
N SER A 193 2.49 -8.29 4.52
CA SER A 193 3.81 -7.82 4.94
C SER A 193 3.73 -6.46 5.63
N GLU A 194 2.99 -5.51 5.06
CA GLU A 194 2.73 -4.20 5.66
C GLU A 194 1.93 -4.30 6.96
N ALA A 195 0.95 -5.23 7.04
CA ALA A 195 0.22 -5.50 8.28
C ALA A 195 1.12 -6.13 9.34
N ALA A 196 2.01 -7.05 8.96
CA ALA A 196 2.99 -7.65 9.86
C ALA A 196 4.06 -6.63 10.32
N GLU A 197 4.43 -5.70 9.45
CA GLU A 197 5.36 -4.62 9.75
C GLU A 197 4.72 -3.59 10.69
N LYS A 198 3.49 -3.15 10.42
CA LYS A 198 2.71 -2.31 11.34
C LYS A 198 2.43 -3.00 12.68
N ALA A 199 2.23 -4.31 12.70
CA ALA A 199 2.09 -5.07 13.94
C ALA A 199 3.42 -5.15 14.74
N ARG A 200 4.57 -5.14 14.06
CA ARG A 200 5.89 -5.01 14.71
C ARG A 200 6.13 -3.61 15.25
N GLU A 201 5.62 -2.59 14.56
CA GLU A 201 5.78 -1.18 14.94
C GLU A 201 4.89 -0.79 16.15
N VAL A 202 3.66 -1.30 16.23
CA VAL A 202 2.69 -0.94 17.29
C VAL A 202 2.84 -1.78 18.56
N ASN A 203 3.33 -3.03 18.48
CA ASN A 203 3.41 -3.96 19.62
C ASN A 203 4.79 -4.65 19.78
N SER A 204 5.90 -3.94 19.52
CA SER A 204 7.26 -4.50 19.60
C SER A 204 7.54 -5.21 20.94
N ILE A 205 7.12 -4.60 22.06
CA ILE A 205 7.40 -5.14 23.41
C ILE A 205 6.50 -6.34 23.74
N GLU A 206 5.20 -6.27 23.45
CA GLU A 206 4.28 -7.38 23.75
C GLU A 206 4.59 -8.63 22.92
N VAL A 207 4.92 -8.46 21.64
CA VAL A 207 5.32 -9.56 20.76
C VAL A 207 6.63 -10.20 21.26
N GLN A 208 7.61 -9.39 21.68
CA GLN A 208 8.86 -9.91 22.24
C GLN A 208 8.66 -10.67 23.56
N VAL A 209 7.77 -10.17 24.43
CA VAL A 209 7.36 -10.88 25.65
C VAL A 209 6.67 -12.21 25.30
N ASP A 210 5.72 -12.22 24.37
CA ASP A 210 4.99 -13.42 23.98
C ASP A 210 5.89 -14.49 23.34
N VAL A 211 6.82 -14.09 22.46
CA VAL A 211 7.80 -15.00 21.86
C VAL A 211 8.71 -15.60 22.94
N THR A 212 9.19 -14.76 23.87
CA THR A 212 10.06 -15.20 24.96
C THR A 212 9.34 -16.16 25.91
N LEU A 213 8.09 -15.88 26.27
CA LEU A 213 7.27 -16.76 27.12
C LEU A 213 6.91 -18.07 26.43
N ARG A 214 6.64 -18.06 25.12
CA ARG A 214 6.37 -19.27 24.33
C ARG A 214 7.59 -20.19 24.28
N GLY A 215 8.79 -19.62 24.12
CA GLY A 215 10.05 -20.36 24.16
C GLY A 215 10.37 -21.00 25.53
N LEU A 216 9.74 -20.51 26.60
CA LEU A 216 9.90 -21.01 27.96
C LEU A 216 8.71 -21.84 28.44
N SER A 217 7.81 -22.25 27.54
CA SER A 217 6.54 -22.90 27.85
C SER A 217 6.64 -24.14 28.76
N THR A 218 7.75 -24.89 28.67
CA THR A 218 8.01 -26.13 29.41
C THR A 218 8.50 -25.90 30.85
N LEU A 219 8.87 -24.68 31.22
CA LEU A 219 9.41 -24.38 32.56
C LEU A 219 8.31 -24.05 33.58
N PRO A 220 8.57 -24.19 34.88
CA PRO A 220 7.69 -23.65 35.92
C PRO A 220 7.57 -22.12 35.81
N ARG A 221 6.40 -21.59 36.19
CA ARG A 221 6.05 -20.16 36.11
C ARG A 221 7.12 -19.23 36.71
N GLU A 222 7.70 -19.62 37.84
CA GLU A 222 8.77 -18.87 38.52
C GLU A 222 10.04 -18.77 37.66
N LYS A 223 10.47 -19.90 37.07
CA LYS A 223 11.64 -19.92 36.18
C LYS A 223 11.38 -19.16 34.88
N LYS A 224 10.15 -19.21 34.35
CA LYS A 224 9.76 -18.41 33.17
C LYS A 224 9.91 -16.93 33.43
N CYS A 225 9.40 -16.46 34.58
CA CYS A 225 9.48 -15.06 34.98
C CYS A 225 10.93 -14.57 35.04
N CYS A 226 11.80 -15.26 35.79
CA CYS A 226 13.17 -14.82 35.96
C CYS A 226 14.00 -14.85 34.66
N ILE A 227 13.79 -15.86 33.81
CA ILE A 227 14.50 -15.97 32.52
C ILE A 227 13.98 -14.94 31.51
N ALA A 228 12.67 -14.74 31.44
CA ALA A 228 12.08 -13.74 30.56
C ALA A 228 12.50 -12.32 30.99
N TYR A 229 12.42 -12.02 32.29
CA TYR A 229 12.85 -10.74 32.83
C TYR A 229 14.32 -10.46 32.53
N SER A 230 15.23 -11.39 32.88
CA SER A 230 16.67 -11.18 32.65
C SER A 230 17.06 -11.04 31.17
N ARG A 231 16.32 -11.67 30.25
CA ARG A 231 16.55 -11.52 28.81
C ARG A 231 16.04 -10.19 28.26
N LEU A 232 14.87 -9.74 28.72
CA LEU A 232 14.21 -8.54 28.21
C LEU A 232 14.68 -7.27 28.91
N SER A 233 15.08 -7.35 30.19
CA SER A 233 15.51 -6.19 30.98
C SER A 233 16.79 -5.53 30.48
N GLY A 234 17.60 -6.26 29.69
CA GLY A 234 18.79 -5.71 29.04
C GLY A 234 18.52 -5.11 27.65
N GLN A 235 17.28 -5.24 27.15
CA GLN A 235 16.88 -4.76 25.82
C GLN A 235 16.09 -3.45 25.87
N TYR A 236 15.58 -3.08 27.06
CA TYR A 236 14.73 -1.90 27.25
C TYR A 236 15.24 -1.06 28.42
N GLU A 237 15.24 0.27 28.25
CA GLU A 237 15.61 1.25 29.27
C GLU A 237 14.45 2.20 29.55
N GLY A 238 14.41 2.77 30.76
CA GLY A 238 13.38 3.75 31.15
C GLY A 238 11.94 3.22 31.05
N ASP A 239 11.06 4.01 30.42
CA ASP A 239 9.62 3.75 30.32
C ASP A 239 9.29 2.45 29.55
N GLU A 240 10.10 2.07 28.56
CA GLU A 240 9.91 0.83 27.80
C GLU A 240 10.10 -0.42 28.69
N ARG A 241 11.00 -0.32 29.67
CA ARG A 241 11.22 -1.39 30.64
C ARG A 241 10.00 -1.54 31.55
N GLU A 242 9.38 -0.45 31.97
CA GLU A 242 8.17 -0.48 32.79
C GLU A 242 6.98 -1.05 32.02
N ILE A 243 6.85 -0.72 30.72
CA ILE A 243 5.84 -1.30 29.83
C ILE A 243 6.06 -2.81 29.68
N MET A 244 7.30 -3.25 29.44
CA MET A 244 7.68 -4.66 29.37
C MET A 244 7.34 -5.40 30.68
N GLU A 245 7.70 -4.82 31.83
CA GLU A 245 7.39 -5.38 33.15
C GLU A 245 5.88 -5.56 33.32
N ASN A 246 5.09 -4.52 33.03
CA ASN A 246 3.63 -4.58 33.15
C ASN A 246 3.00 -5.65 32.22
N ILE A 247 3.52 -5.79 31.00
CA ILE A 247 3.06 -6.84 30.07
C ILE A 247 3.44 -8.22 30.62
N LEU A 248 4.66 -8.41 31.13
CA LEU A 248 5.12 -9.66 31.72
C LEU A 248 4.26 -10.04 32.93
N LEU A 249 3.99 -9.09 33.84
CA LEU A 249 3.13 -9.28 35.00
C LEU A 249 1.72 -9.70 34.59
N LYS A 250 1.15 -9.04 33.58
CA LYS A 250 -0.19 -9.34 33.06
C LYS A 250 -0.26 -10.73 32.40
N LYS A 251 0.73 -11.10 31.57
CA LYS A 251 0.77 -12.39 30.85
C LYS A 251 1.07 -13.56 31.77
N LEU A 252 1.86 -13.34 32.81
CA LEU A 252 2.16 -14.35 33.83
C LEU A 252 1.18 -14.31 35.00
N GLU A 253 0.19 -13.41 35.02
CA GLU A 253 -0.80 -13.22 36.10
C GLU A 253 -0.20 -13.05 37.51
N ILE A 254 0.98 -12.44 37.62
CA ILE A 254 1.71 -12.26 38.88
C ILE A 254 1.72 -10.78 39.31
N THR A 255 1.90 -10.55 40.61
CA THR A 255 2.08 -9.19 41.15
C THR A 255 3.55 -8.76 41.10
N LYS A 256 3.81 -7.44 41.07
CA LYS A 256 5.18 -6.88 41.13
C LYS A 256 5.97 -7.37 42.35
N LYS A 257 5.29 -7.55 43.49
CA LYS A 257 5.89 -8.05 44.73
C LYS A 257 6.33 -9.51 44.60
N GLU A 258 5.52 -10.35 43.97
CA GLU A 258 5.86 -11.75 43.71
C GLU A 258 7.01 -11.87 42.73
N MET A 259 7.01 -11.06 41.67
CA MET A 259 8.11 -11.00 40.70
C MET A 259 9.45 -10.63 41.38
N ASN A 260 9.48 -9.57 42.20
CA ASN A 260 10.68 -9.16 42.91
C ASN A 260 11.20 -10.27 43.84
N LYS A 261 10.31 -10.93 44.57
CA LYS A 261 10.67 -12.06 45.43
C LYS A 261 11.29 -13.22 44.63
N MET A 262 10.72 -13.55 43.47
CA MET A 262 11.26 -14.60 42.58
C MET A 262 12.64 -14.23 42.02
N LEU A 263 12.87 -12.96 41.70
CA LEU A 263 14.17 -12.47 41.22
C LEU A 263 15.22 -12.54 42.33
N GLU A 264 14.90 -12.05 43.53
CA GLU A 264 15.78 -12.13 44.71
C GLU A 264 16.16 -13.59 45.04
N GLU A 265 15.18 -14.50 45.08
CA GLU A 265 15.44 -15.92 45.35
C GLU A 265 16.32 -16.56 44.26
N ASN A 266 16.16 -16.15 43.00
CA ASN A 266 16.98 -16.64 41.89
C ASN A 266 18.42 -16.11 41.96
N ASP A 267 18.61 -14.85 42.32
CA ASP A 267 19.94 -14.26 42.49
C ASP A 267 20.68 -14.89 43.68
N ILE A 268 19.98 -15.15 44.79
CA ILE A 268 20.52 -15.92 45.92
C ILE A 268 20.95 -17.32 45.45
N ARG A 269 20.14 -18.01 44.64
CA ARG A 269 20.50 -19.34 44.10
C ARG A 269 21.72 -19.29 43.18
N LYS A 270 21.83 -18.27 42.31
CA LYS A 270 23.01 -18.07 41.45
C LYS A 270 24.27 -17.82 42.28
N LEU A 271 24.18 -16.96 43.30
CA LEU A 271 25.30 -16.68 44.20
C LEU A 271 25.74 -17.95 44.95
N LYS A 272 24.80 -18.76 45.44
CA LYS A 272 25.12 -20.05 46.08
C LYS A 272 25.84 -21.00 45.13
N LEU A 273 25.35 -21.16 43.90
CA LEU A 273 26.00 -22.00 42.89
C LEU A 273 27.40 -21.49 42.54
N ALA A 274 27.56 -20.18 42.39
CA ALA A 274 28.87 -19.57 42.13
C ALA A 274 29.84 -19.78 43.30
N LEU A 275 29.36 -19.67 44.55
CA LEU A 275 30.13 -19.94 45.76
C LEU A 275 30.53 -21.42 45.85
N ASP A 276 29.61 -22.36 45.58
CA ASP A 276 29.89 -23.79 45.56
C ASP A 276 30.93 -24.16 44.49
N ASP A 277 30.81 -23.61 43.28
CA ASP A 277 31.78 -23.82 42.21
C ASP A 277 33.16 -23.25 42.57
N ALA A 278 33.18 -22.09 43.23
CA ALA A 278 34.42 -21.48 43.66
C ALA A 278 35.06 -22.25 44.84
N CYS A 279 34.26 -22.83 45.75
CA CYS A 279 34.74 -23.75 46.79
C CYS A 279 35.35 -25.02 46.19
N LYS A 280 34.70 -25.60 45.17
CA LYS A 280 35.22 -26.76 44.45
C LYS A 280 36.53 -26.48 43.72
N LYS A 281 36.69 -25.27 43.14
CA LYS A 281 37.91 -24.87 42.43
C LYS A 281 39.06 -24.55 43.37
N SER A 282 38.78 -23.95 44.52
CA SER A 282 39.81 -23.53 45.49
C SER A 282 40.21 -24.65 46.47
N GLY A 283 39.35 -25.66 46.65
CA GLY A 283 39.52 -26.70 47.67
C GLY A 283 39.29 -26.19 49.10
N LYS A 284 38.88 -24.93 49.27
CA LYS A 284 38.59 -24.30 50.57
C LYS A 284 37.16 -24.60 50.99
N ASN A 285 36.92 -24.59 52.30
CA ASN A 285 35.56 -24.70 52.81
C ASN A 285 34.78 -23.39 52.61
N MET A 286 33.45 -23.46 52.72
CA MET A 286 32.57 -22.32 52.45
C MET A 286 32.83 -21.13 53.40
N GLU A 287 33.18 -21.38 54.66
CA GLU A 287 33.46 -20.33 55.65
C GLU A 287 34.78 -19.59 55.39
N GLU A 288 35.81 -20.30 54.92
CA GLU A 288 37.09 -19.73 54.52
C GLU A 288 36.95 -18.84 53.30
N MET A 289 36.14 -19.25 52.32
CA MET A 289 35.85 -18.43 51.15
C MET A 289 34.99 -17.22 51.46
N ILE A 290 34.02 -17.35 52.36
CA ILE A 290 33.23 -16.21 52.82
C ILE A 290 34.12 -15.20 53.54
N LYS A 291 35.01 -15.65 54.44
CA LYS A 291 35.98 -14.76 55.11
C LYS A 291 36.93 -14.07 54.16
N GLU A 292 37.43 -14.78 53.14
CA GLU A 292 38.33 -14.19 52.15
C GLU A 292 37.60 -13.14 51.29
N VAL A 293 36.34 -13.39 50.92
CA VAL A 293 35.50 -12.40 50.24
C VAL A 293 35.20 -11.22 51.16
N GLU A 294 34.88 -11.45 52.43
CA GLU A 294 34.67 -10.40 53.43
C GLU A 294 35.93 -9.55 53.62
N GLU A 295 37.12 -10.15 53.74
CA GLU A 295 38.40 -9.43 53.83
C GLU A 295 38.72 -8.65 52.55
N VAL A 296 38.46 -9.21 51.36
CA VAL A 296 38.64 -8.52 50.07
C VAL A 296 37.67 -7.36 49.92
N VAL A 297 36.42 -7.52 50.35
CA VAL A 297 35.39 -6.47 50.32
C VAL A 297 35.71 -5.38 51.34
N SER A 298 36.03 -5.74 52.59
CA SER A 298 36.44 -4.79 53.63
C SER A 298 37.72 -4.03 53.26
N SER A 299 38.71 -4.69 52.65
CA SER A 299 39.92 -4.01 52.16
C SER A 299 39.66 -3.11 50.96
N ARG A 300 38.76 -3.46 50.04
CA ARG A 300 38.34 -2.58 48.94
C ARG A 300 37.54 -1.37 49.42
N PHE A 301 36.61 -1.54 50.36
CA PHE A 301 35.89 -0.42 50.96
C PHE A 301 36.83 0.50 51.75
N SER A 302 37.83 -0.06 52.45
CA SER A 302 38.85 0.74 53.14
C SER A 302 39.72 1.54 52.16
N ARG A 303 40.01 0.95 50.98
CA ARG A 303 40.78 1.61 49.90
C ARG A 303 39.97 2.68 49.17
N GLU A 304 38.67 2.46 48.91
CA GLU A 304 37.79 3.46 48.29
C GLU A 304 37.56 4.67 49.22
N VAL A 305 37.42 4.47 50.53
CA VAL A 305 37.36 5.57 51.52
C VAL A 305 38.70 6.31 51.62
N SER A 306 39.82 5.61 51.46
CA SER A 306 41.15 6.24 51.42
C SER A 306 41.37 7.05 50.14
N VAL A 307 40.90 6.55 48.99
CA VAL A 307 41.01 7.25 47.70
C VAL A 307 40.04 8.43 47.60
N SER A 308 38.86 8.36 48.22
CA SER A 308 37.94 9.51 48.28
C SER A 308 38.51 10.65 49.13
N ASN A 309 39.23 10.34 50.22
CA ASN A 309 39.86 11.35 51.07
C ASN A 309 41.10 12.00 50.42
N ILE A 310 41.85 11.25 49.59
CA ILE A 310 42.97 11.81 48.82
C ILE A 310 42.46 12.71 47.67
N ALA A 311 41.32 12.36 47.06
CA ALA A 311 40.72 13.17 46.01
C ALA A 311 40.21 14.53 46.53
N THR A 312 39.65 14.59 47.75
CA THR A 312 39.23 15.85 48.37
C THR A 312 40.38 16.70 48.89
N GLU A 313 41.51 16.12 49.34
CA GLU A 313 42.69 16.91 49.73
C GLU A 313 43.47 17.48 48.53
N SER A 314 43.44 16.80 47.37
CA SER A 314 44.09 17.30 46.14
C SER A 314 43.35 18.46 45.44
N ALA A 315 42.12 18.78 45.86
CA ALA A 315 41.36 19.92 45.35
C ALA A 315 41.54 21.20 46.19
N HIS A 316 42.33 21.15 47.27
CA HIS A 316 42.58 22.27 48.18
C HIS A 316 44.07 22.64 48.33
N LEU A 317 44.93 22.20 47.39
CA LEU A 317 46.32 22.66 47.25
C LEU A 317 46.51 23.47 45.97
#